data_AF-A0A7S4E1A0-F1
#
_entry.id   AF-A0A7S4E1A0-F1
#
_cell.length_a   1.000
_cell.length_b   1.000
_cell.length_c   1.000
_cell.angle_alpha   90.00
_cell.angle_beta   90.00
_cell.angle_gamma   90.00
#
_symmetry.space_group_name_H-M   'P 1'
#
loop_
_entity.id
_entity.type
_entity.pdbx_description
1 polymer ?
#
loop_
_entity_poly.entity_id
_entity_poly.type
_entity_poly.pdbx_seq_one_letter_code
_entity_poly.pdbx_strand_id
1 'polypeptide(L)'
;RTMADQPSGTLPEGVRRSARAVMEALSASFEPLVSIDEEAMAKEIKDNMSVYYKPASVGDSWTKWKYHFSDPKKEDLTCQYVLLLDALNFCFWPLQGYEYEHLAGGLKHVAITSPQKLEAKSLASITSSTLEAWLLHDFPKEMTNRSIPSLHERTRLVREVGHVLIEHFKGKASNLIR
;
A
#
# COMPACT_ATOMS: atom_id res chain seq x y z
N ARG A 1 25.64 -36.60 4.25
CA ARG A 1 25.36 -35.77 5.45
C ARG A 1 24.71 -34.50 4.92
N THR A 2 23.48 -34.27 5.32
CA THR A 2 22.47 -33.36 4.76
C THR A 2 22.90 -31.88 4.80
N MET A 3 22.77 -31.16 3.69
CA MET A 3 22.74 -29.70 3.68
C MET A 3 21.34 -29.26 4.09
N ALA A 4 21.24 -28.54 5.20
CA ALA A 4 20.00 -27.94 5.65
C ALA A 4 19.75 -26.63 4.89
N ASP A 5 18.59 -26.59 4.25
CA ASP A 5 17.98 -25.47 3.56
C ASP A 5 17.82 -24.27 4.53
N GLN A 6 18.38 -23.10 4.20
CA GLN A 6 18.08 -21.87 4.93
C GLN A 6 16.91 -21.15 4.25
N PRO A 7 15.89 -20.69 4.99
CA PRO A 7 14.73 -20.04 4.39
C PRO A 7 15.13 -18.69 3.80
N SER A 8 15.03 -18.58 2.48
CA SER A 8 15.20 -17.34 1.73
C SER A 8 14.12 -16.34 2.15
N GLY A 9 14.48 -15.34 2.95
CA GLY A 9 13.56 -14.25 3.31
C GLY A 9 13.75 -13.63 4.69
N THR A 10 14.66 -14.13 5.52
CA THR A 10 15.01 -13.43 6.76
C THR A 10 16.40 -12.82 6.66
N LEU A 11 16.47 -11.49 6.81
CA LEU A 11 17.74 -10.79 6.98
C LEU A 11 18.54 -11.49 8.09
N PRO A 12 19.84 -11.76 7.88
CA PRO A 12 20.66 -12.42 8.89
C PRO A 12 20.53 -11.70 10.23
N GLU A 13 20.46 -12.45 11.32
CA GLU A 13 20.23 -11.91 12.67
C GLU A 13 21.24 -10.80 13.05
N GLY A 14 22.46 -10.87 12.55
CA GLY A 14 23.47 -9.80 12.68
C GLY A 14 23.08 -8.49 11.99
N VAL A 15 22.40 -8.56 10.83
CA VAL A 15 21.92 -7.37 10.09
C VAL A 15 20.77 -6.71 10.85
N ARG A 16 19.86 -7.49 11.46
CA ARG A 16 18.76 -6.95 12.28
C ARG A 16 19.26 -6.22 13.52
N ARG A 17 20.25 -6.79 14.22
CA ARG A 17 20.90 -6.14 15.37
C ARG A 17 21.60 -4.85 14.96
N SER A 18 22.23 -4.85 13.79
CA SER A 18 22.91 -3.66 13.25
C SER A 18 21.90 -2.56 12.89
N ALA A 19 20.81 -2.89 12.19
CA ALA A 19 19.77 -1.92 11.84
C ALA A 19 19.08 -1.35 13.09
N ARG A 20 18.78 -2.21 14.08
CA ARG A 20 18.21 -1.76 15.35
C ARG A 20 19.17 -0.85 16.13
N ALA A 21 20.44 -1.22 16.23
CA ALA A 21 21.45 -0.41 16.89
C ALA A 21 21.69 0.94 16.17
N VAL A 22 21.62 0.96 14.84
CA VAL A 22 21.68 2.19 14.04
C VAL A 22 20.45 3.06 14.29
N MET A 23 19.25 2.49 14.33
CA MET A 23 18.02 3.24 14.63
C MET A 23 18.00 3.75 16.08
N GLU A 24 18.47 2.96 17.04
CA GLU A 24 18.62 3.37 18.44
C GLU A 24 19.67 4.48 18.59
N ALA A 25 20.80 4.40 17.87
CA ALA A 25 21.81 5.45 17.84
C ALA A 25 21.31 6.75 17.17
N LEU A 26 20.54 6.64 16.08
CA LEU A 26 19.90 7.79 15.42
C LEU A 26 18.80 8.42 16.28
N SER A 27 18.09 7.62 17.10
CA SER A 27 17.05 8.11 18.01
C SER A 27 17.60 8.92 19.19
N ALA A 28 18.87 8.72 19.56
CA ALA A 28 19.52 9.43 20.65
C ALA A 28 19.98 10.85 20.29
N SER A 29 19.99 11.21 18.99
CA SER A 29 20.32 12.54 18.50
C SER A 29 19.56 12.81 17.18
N PHE A 30 18.24 12.87 17.26
CA PHE A 30 17.42 13.11 16.06
C PHE A 30 17.34 14.61 15.75
N GLU A 31 18.38 15.15 15.12
CA GLU A 31 18.20 16.30 14.24
C GLU A 31 17.91 15.75 12.83
N PRO A 32 16.73 16.02 12.25
CA PRO A 32 16.43 15.57 10.91
C PRO A 32 17.46 16.17 9.93
N LEU A 33 18.15 15.32 9.15
CA LEU A 33 19.04 15.79 8.08
C LEU A 33 18.29 16.58 6.98
N VAL A 34 16.97 16.43 6.94
CA VAL A 34 16.07 17.10 6.02
C VAL A 34 14.87 17.60 6.82
N SER A 35 14.61 18.89 6.73
CA SER A 35 13.39 19.52 7.26
C SER A 35 12.43 19.84 6.14
N ILE A 36 11.13 19.83 6.44
CA ILE A 36 10.11 20.38 5.55
C ILE A 36 10.21 21.90 5.63
N ASP A 37 10.34 22.55 4.48
CA ASP A 37 10.25 24.02 4.38
C ASP A 37 8.77 24.42 4.32
N GLU A 38 8.21 24.70 5.51
CA GLU A 38 6.81 25.09 5.68
C GLU A 38 6.45 26.39 4.94
N GLU A 39 7.40 27.34 4.85
CA GLU A 39 7.18 28.60 4.13
C GLU A 39 7.11 28.36 2.61
N ALA A 40 8.02 27.54 2.08
CA ALA A 40 7.98 27.15 0.67
C ALA A 40 6.69 26.39 0.34
N MET A 41 6.24 25.48 1.22
CA MET A 41 4.98 24.75 1.02
C MET A 41 3.77 25.70 1.04
N ALA A 42 3.70 26.61 2.00
CA ALA A 42 2.62 27.59 2.08
C ALA A 42 2.60 28.51 0.85
N LYS A 43 3.77 28.93 0.38
CA LYS A 43 3.92 29.73 -0.85
C LYS A 43 3.46 28.96 -2.09
N GLU A 44 3.85 27.69 -2.21
CA GLU A 44 3.44 26.81 -3.32
C GLU A 44 1.92 26.63 -3.37
N ILE A 45 1.29 26.34 -2.23
CA ILE A 45 -0.17 26.20 -2.13
C ILE A 45 -0.84 27.52 -2.53
N LYS A 46 -0.35 28.65 -2.05
CA LYS A 46 -0.91 29.98 -2.36
C LYS A 46 -0.80 30.31 -3.85
N ASP A 47 0.37 30.11 -4.43
CA ASP A 47 0.66 30.49 -5.82
C ASP A 47 -0.05 29.56 -6.83
N ASN A 48 -0.23 28.29 -6.47
CA ASN A 48 -0.79 27.26 -7.35
C ASN A 48 -2.16 26.73 -6.88
N MET A 49 -2.84 27.42 -5.95
CA MET A 49 -4.13 27.01 -5.40
C MET A 49 -5.16 26.70 -6.50
N SER A 50 -5.19 27.51 -7.56
CA SER A 50 -6.11 27.32 -8.69
C SER A 50 -5.78 26.11 -9.58
N VAL A 51 -4.55 25.59 -9.52
CA VAL A 51 -4.14 24.36 -10.22
C VAL A 51 -4.59 23.14 -9.41
N TYR A 52 -4.36 23.15 -8.08
CA TYR A 52 -4.72 22.06 -7.18
C TYR A 52 -6.22 21.94 -6.93
N TYR A 53 -6.90 23.08 -6.82
CA TYR A 53 -8.34 23.16 -6.53
C TYR A 53 -9.17 23.59 -7.74
N LYS A 54 -8.59 23.51 -8.96
CA LYS A 54 -9.44 23.50 -10.14
C LYS A 54 -10.42 22.34 -9.95
N PRO A 55 -11.74 22.56 -10.08
CA PRO A 55 -12.67 21.46 -10.30
C PRO A 55 -12.44 20.92 -11.72
N ALA A 56 -11.22 20.46 -11.99
CA ALA A 56 -11.04 19.41 -12.96
C ALA A 56 -11.80 18.22 -12.36
N SER A 57 -12.68 17.62 -13.16
CA SER A 57 -13.15 16.26 -12.89
C SER A 57 -11.96 15.48 -12.35
N VAL A 58 -12.09 14.79 -11.20
CA VAL A 58 -11.08 13.79 -10.77
C VAL A 58 -10.66 13.08 -12.04
N GLY A 59 -9.41 13.33 -12.45
CA GLY A 59 -9.03 13.41 -13.86
C GLY A 59 -9.78 12.40 -14.70
N ASP A 60 -10.35 12.85 -15.80
CA ASP A 60 -10.98 11.99 -16.81
C ASP A 60 -10.22 10.68 -17.07
N SER A 61 -8.91 10.60 -16.80
CA SER A 61 -8.15 9.36 -16.71
C SER A 61 -8.61 8.38 -15.61
N TRP A 62 -8.59 8.72 -14.31
CA TRP A 62 -8.76 7.75 -13.20
C TRP A 62 -10.06 6.95 -13.32
N THR A 63 -11.18 7.65 -13.48
CA THR A 63 -12.52 7.04 -13.55
C THR A 63 -12.79 6.35 -14.89
N LYS A 64 -12.06 6.67 -15.97
CA LYS A 64 -12.18 5.98 -17.26
C LYS A 64 -11.39 4.67 -17.33
N TRP A 65 -10.33 4.51 -16.53
CA TRP A 65 -9.55 3.28 -16.53
C TRP A 65 -10.29 2.13 -15.85
N LYS A 66 -10.38 0.99 -16.56
CA LYS A 66 -11.16 -0.19 -16.14
C LYS A 66 -10.73 -0.80 -14.79
N TYR A 67 -9.50 -0.58 -14.36
CA TYR A 67 -8.90 -1.21 -13.16
C TYR A 67 -8.95 -0.34 -11.90
N HIS A 68 -9.27 0.95 -11.99
CA HIS A 68 -9.42 1.79 -10.80
C HIS A 68 -10.81 1.71 -10.19
N PHE A 69 -10.87 1.70 -8.86
CA PHE A 69 -12.10 1.85 -8.10
C PHE A 69 -12.32 3.32 -7.72
N SER A 70 -13.56 3.78 -7.85
CA SER A 70 -14.02 5.10 -7.39
C SER A 70 -15.54 5.07 -7.26
N ASP A 71 -16.06 5.31 -6.06
CA ASP A 71 -17.48 5.42 -5.79
C ASP A 71 -17.75 6.65 -4.90
N PRO A 72 -18.32 7.74 -5.45
CA PRO A 72 -18.63 8.95 -4.69
C PRO A 72 -19.62 8.72 -3.53
N LYS A 73 -20.42 7.64 -3.57
CA LYS A 73 -21.34 7.29 -2.47
C LYS A 73 -20.65 6.48 -1.39
N LYS A 74 -19.43 5.99 -1.65
CA LYS A 74 -18.60 5.21 -0.72
C LYS A 74 -17.20 5.84 -0.62
N GLU A 75 -17.17 7.10 -0.20
CA GLU A 75 -15.93 7.89 -0.08
C GLU A 75 -14.86 7.17 0.74
N ASP A 76 -15.22 6.65 1.91
CA ASP A 76 -14.27 5.95 2.79
C ASP A 76 -13.68 4.70 2.15
N LEU A 77 -14.51 3.91 1.45
CA LEU A 77 -14.04 2.74 0.70
C LEU A 77 -13.12 3.14 -0.45
N THR A 78 -13.41 4.26 -1.12
CA THR A 78 -12.54 4.80 -2.18
C THR A 78 -11.19 5.23 -1.59
N CYS A 79 -11.18 5.94 -0.46
CA CYS A 79 -9.95 6.31 0.24
C CYS A 79 -9.15 5.08 0.68
N GLN A 80 -9.85 4.07 1.22
CA GLN A 80 -9.26 2.82 1.69
C GLN A 80 -8.62 2.02 0.55
N TYR A 81 -9.30 1.95 -0.60
CA TYR A 81 -8.76 1.35 -1.83
C TYR A 81 -7.48 2.07 -2.29
N VAL A 82 -7.50 3.41 -2.36
CA VAL A 82 -6.35 4.21 -2.81
C VAL A 82 -5.15 4.00 -1.88
N LEU A 83 -5.37 4.05 -0.57
CA LEU A 83 -4.30 3.84 0.42
C LEU A 83 -3.67 2.45 0.30
N LEU A 84 -4.47 1.40 0.10
CA LEU A 84 -3.96 0.05 -0.09
C LEU A 84 -3.21 -0.13 -1.41
N LEU A 85 -3.73 0.48 -2.47
CA LEU A 85 -3.08 0.48 -3.78
C LEU A 85 -1.70 1.13 -3.70
N ASP A 86 -1.59 2.28 -3.03
CA ASP A 86 -0.31 2.96 -2.77
C ASP A 86 0.64 2.10 -1.93
N ALA A 87 0.17 1.58 -0.79
CA ALA A 87 0.97 0.74 0.10
C ALA A 87 1.51 -0.54 -0.58
N LEU A 88 0.82 -1.04 -1.61
CA LEU A 88 1.22 -2.23 -2.36
C LEU A 88 2.00 -1.90 -3.64
N ASN A 89 1.99 -0.67 -4.14
CA ASN A 89 2.61 -0.31 -5.41
C ASN A 89 4.09 0.10 -5.26
N PHE A 90 4.87 -0.63 -4.45
CA PHE A 90 6.32 -0.41 -4.34
C PHE A 90 7.10 -1.23 -5.38
N CYS A 91 8.19 -0.65 -5.89
CA CYS A 91 8.86 -1.03 -7.13
C CYS A 91 9.33 -2.50 -7.19
N PHE A 92 9.34 -3.01 -8.42
CA PHE A 92 9.73 -4.34 -8.92
C PHE A 92 8.62 -5.39 -8.91
N TRP A 93 8.07 -5.59 -10.11
CA TRP A 93 7.19 -6.68 -10.50
C TRP A 93 7.97 -7.71 -11.32
N PRO A 94 8.92 -8.48 -10.77
CA PRO A 94 9.68 -9.48 -11.53
C PRO A 94 8.81 -10.65 -12.05
N LEU A 95 7.49 -10.58 -11.86
CA LEU A 95 6.53 -11.51 -12.41
C LEU A 95 6.17 -11.08 -13.83
N GLN A 96 6.71 -11.80 -14.81
CA GLN A 96 6.46 -11.57 -16.23
C GLN A 96 4.95 -11.45 -16.54
N GLY A 97 4.56 -10.35 -17.18
CA GLY A 97 3.18 -10.07 -17.57
C GLY A 97 2.30 -9.51 -16.44
N TYR A 98 2.80 -9.47 -15.20
CA TYR A 98 2.07 -8.89 -14.08
C TYR A 98 2.40 -7.40 -13.97
N GLU A 99 1.50 -6.59 -14.50
CA GLU A 99 1.58 -5.13 -14.46
C GLU A 99 0.66 -4.52 -13.41
N TYR A 100 0.82 -3.21 -13.17
CA TYR A 100 -0.01 -2.40 -12.27
C TYR A 100 -1.52 -2.63 -12.41
N GLU A 101 -2.03 -2.82 -13.64
CA GLU A 101 -3.46 -3.04 -13.86
C GLU A 101 -4.02 -4.31 -13.18
N HIS A 102 -3.19 -5.33 -12.98
CA HIS A 102 -3.57 -6.56 -12.27
C HIS A 102 -3.64 -6.33 -10.75
N LEU A 103 -2.69 -5.57 -10.19
CA LEU A 103 -2.73 -5.13 -8.79
C LEU A 103 -4.00 -4.30 -8.54
N ALA A 104 -4.19 -3.25 -9.33
CA ALA A 104 -5.30 -2.32 -9.20
C ALA A 104 -6.65 -3.03 -9.42
N GLY A 105 -6.72 -3.91 -10.43
CA GLY A 105 -7.89 -4.71 -10.76
C GLY A 105 -8.27 -5.70 -9.66
N GLY A 106 -7.30 -6.42 -9.09
CA GLY A 106 -7.53 -7.36 -7.99
C GLY A 106 -8.09 -6.67 -6.74
N LEU A 107 -7.53 -5.53 -6.35
CA LEU A 107 -8.07 -4.74 -5.24
C LEU A 107 -9.46 -4.16 -5.55
N LYS A 108 -9.68 -3.70 -6.79
CA LYS A 108 -10.98 -3.20 -7.23
C LYS A 108 -12.03 -4.29 -7.15
N HIS A 109 -11.71 -5.51 -7.57
CA HIS A 109 -12.61 -6.65 -7.49
C HIS A 109 -13.07 -6.86 -6.04
N VAL A 110 -12.15 -6.86 -5.07
CA VAL A 110 -12.48 -6.99 -3.65
C VAL A 110 -13.34 -5.83 -3.15
N ALA A 111 -13.03 -4.58 -3.56
CA ALA A 111 -13.85 -3.42 -3.19
C ALA A 111 -15.30 -3.54 -3.66
N ILE A 112 -15.53 -4.16 -4.81
CA ILE A 112 -16.87 -4.35 -5.39
C ILE A 112 -17.59 -5.54 -4.75
N THR A 113 -16.93 -6.70 -4.65
CA THR A 113 -17.58 -7.97 -4.29
C THR A 113 -17.56 -8.26 -2.79
N SER A 114 -16.63 -7.67 -2.04
CA SER A 114 -16.43 -7.91 -0.62
C SER A 114 -15.81 -6.71 0.10
N PRO A 115 -16.45 -5.52 0.06
CA PRO A 115 -15.89 -4.28 0.62
C PRO A 115 -15.47 -4.39 2.10
N GLN A 116 -16.16 -5.21 2.89
CA GLN A 116 -15.85 -5.48 4.30
C GLN A 116 -14.45 -6.10 4.51
N LYS A 117 -13.87 -6.72 3.47
CA LYS A 117 -12.50 -7.25 3.51
C LYS A 117 -11.45 -6.13 3.48
N LEU A 118 -11.82 -4.94 3.03
CA LEU A 118 -10.94 -3.76 3.04
C LEU A 118 -11.06 -2.93 4.33
N GLU A 119 -11.95 -3.30 5.25
CA GLU A 119 -12.03 -2.65 6.57
C GLU A 119 -10.75 -2.89 7.38
N ALA A 120 -10.34 -1.90 8.17
CA ALA A 120 -9.07 -1.92 8.89
C ALA A 120 -8.84 -3.18 9.75
N LYS A 121 -9.88 -3.74 10.37
CA LYS A 121 -9.81 -5.00 11.14
C LYS A 121 -9.49 -6.22 10.25
N SER A 122 -10.09 -6.28 9.07
CA SER A 122 -9.83 -7.33 8.08
C SER A 122 -8.41 -7.21 7.54
N LEU A 123 -7.93 -5.99 7.29
CA LEU A 123 -6.56 -5.72 6.83
C LEU A 123 -5.52 -6.12 7.88
N ALA A 124 -5.73 -5.72 9.14
CA ALA A 124 -4.84 -6.05 10.25
C ALA A 124 -4.64 -7.56 10.47
N SER A 125 -5.61 -8.38 10.03
CA SER A 125 -5.61 -9.84 10.20
C SER A 125 -5.42 -10.62 8.88
N ILE A 126 -5.19 -9.94 7.76
CA ILE A 126 -5.10 -10.59 6.44
C ILE A 126 -3.97 -11.65 6.42
N THR A 127 -4.18 -12.75 5.69
CA THR A 127 -3.15 -13.76 5.44
C THR A 127 -2.49 -13.55 4.08
N SER A 128 -1.25 -14.02 3.91
CA SER A 128 -0.57 -13.97 2.61
C SER A 128 -1.33 -14.73 1.53
N SER A 129 -1.94 -15.87 1.86
CA SER A 129 -2.77 -16.63 0.91
C SER A 129 -4.02 -15.85 0.49
N THR A 130 -4.67 -15.16 1.43
CA THR A 130 -5.82 -14.30 1.10
C THR A 130 -5.39 -13.14 0.21
N LEU A 131 -4.29 -12.47 0.53
CA LEU A 131 -3.79 -11.36 -0.27
C LEU A 131 -3.36 -11.82 -1.67
N GLU A 132 -2.65 -12.93 -1.78
CA GLU A 132 -2.26 -13.52 -3.07
C GLU A 132 -3.47 -13.85 -3.94
N ALA A 133 -4.52 -14.40 -3.36
CA ALA A 133 -5.77 -14.66 -4.08
C ALA A 133 -6.43 -13.37 -4.61
N TRP A 134 -6.30 -12.24 -3.91
CA TRP A 134 -6.78 -10.95 -4.41
C TRP A 134 -5.94 -10.47 -5.58
N LEU A 135 -4.61 -10.54 -5.42
CA LEU A 135 -3.65 -10.00 -6.39
C LEU A 135 -3.61 -10.82 -7.69
N LEU A 136 -3.92 -12.11 -7.64
CA LEU A 136 -3.96 -12.98 -8.82
C LEU A 136 -5.35 -13.10 -9.47
N HIS A 137 -6.36 -12.34 -9.02
CA HIS A 137 -7.75 -12.48 -9.48
C HIS A 137 -7.89 -12.43 -11.01
N ASP A 138 -7.27 -11.42 -11.64
CA ASP A 138 -7.33 -11.22 -13.10
C ASP A 138 -6.08 -11.75 -13.82
N PHE A 139 -5.21 -12.50 -13.12
CA PHE A 139 -3.97 -13.00 -13.69
C PHE A 139 -4.13 -14.42 -14.26
N PRO A 140 -3.63 -14.72 -15.48
CA PRO A 140 -3.83 -16.03 -16.12
C PRO A 140 -3.36 -17.19 -15.24
N LYS A 141 -4.23 -18.20 -15.05
CA LYS A 141 -3.94 -19.38 -14.21
C LYS A 141 -2.79 -20.22 -14.73
N GLU A 142 -2.49 -20.17 -16.03
CA GLU A 142 -1.32 -20.84 -16.59
C GLU A 142 0.01 -20.20 -16.12
N MET A 143 -0.05 -18.96 -15.62
CA MET A 143 1.08 -18.21 -15.09
C MET A 143 1.10 -18.15 -13.55
N THR A 144 0.10 -18.71 -12.86
CA THR A 144 0.00 -18.70 -11.37
C THR A 144 0.92 -19.70 -10.67
N ASN A 145 1.72 -20.47 -11.41
CA ASN A 145 2.83 -21.25 -10.82
C ASN A 145 3.98 -20.35 -10.29
N ARG A 146 3.81 -19.03 -10.34
CA ARG A 146 4.76 -18.04 -9.82
C ARG A 146 4.08 -17.26 -8.68
N SER A 147 4.77 -17.14 -7.55
CA SER A 147 4.30 -16.38 -6.40
C SER A 147 4.35 -14.88 -6.68
N ILE A 148 3.42 -14.11 -6.08
CA ILE A 148 3.53 -12.65 -6.09
C ILE A 148 4.86 -12.23 -5.45
N PRO A 149 5.67 -11.38 -6.12
CA PRO A 149 6.93 -10.89 -5.57
C PRO A 149 6.72 -10.16 -4.24
N SER A 150 7.59 -10.46 -3.27
CA SER A 150 7.55 -9.85 -1.94
C SER A 150 6.19 -9.99 -1.24
N LEU A 151 5.45 -11.09 -1.47
CA LEU A 151 4.12 -11.30 -0.89
C LEU A 151 4.10 -11.15 0.64
N HIS A 152 5.12 -11.64 1.33
CA HIS A 152 5.22 -11.48 2.79
C HIS A 152 5.34 -10.02 3.21
N GLU A 153 6.12 -9.22 2.48
CA GLU A 153 6.29 -7.79 2.75
C GLU A 153 5.01 -7.02 2.41
N ARG A 154 4.38 -7.31 1.28
CA ARG A 154 3.05 -6.80 0.91
C ARG A 154 2.01 -7.12 1.99
N THR A 155 2.04 -8.34 2.54
CA THR A 155 1.16 -8.75 3.64
C THR A 155 1.44 -7.95 4.91
N ARG A 156 2.73 -7.76 5.25
CA ARG A 156 3.16 -6.96 6.41
C ARG A 156 2.64 -5.51 6.29
N LEU A 157 2.80 -4.89 5.13
CA LEU A 157 2.35 -3.53 4.85
C LEU A 157 0.83 -3.40 4.91
N VAL A 158 0.06 -4.36 4.38
CA VAL A 158 -1.40 -4.34 4.49
C VAL A 158 -1.86 -4.44 5.95
N ARG A 159 -1.20 -5.28 6.75
CA ARG A 159 -1.49 -5.37 8.19
C ARG A 159 -1.16 -4.07 8.91
N GLU A 160 -0.01 -3.47 8.58
CA GLU A 160 0.42 -2.18 9.12
C GLU A 160 -0.61 -1.08 8.81
N VAL A 161 -1.08 -0.99 7.56
CA VAL A 161 -2.20 -0.09 7.19
C VAL A 161 -3.43 -0.35 8.06
N GLY A 162 -3.83 -1.61 8.25
CA GLY A 162 -4.94 -1.96 9.12
C GLY A 162 -4.75 -1.52 10.57
N HIS A 163 -3.60 -1.79 11.16
CA HIS A 163 -3.26 -1.40 12.53
C HIS A 163 -3.24 0.11 12.71
N VAL A 164 -2.52 0.83 11.85
CA VAL A 164 -2.40 2.30 11.89
C VAL A 164 -3.77 2.96 11.77
N LEU A 165 -4.63 2.47 10.87
CA LEU A 165 -5.98 3.01 10.73
C LEU A 165 -6.82 2.79 11.99
N ILE A 166 -6.74 1.63 12.62
CA ILE A 166 -7.44 1.36 13.88
C ILE A 166 -6.97 2.30 14.98
N GLU A 167 -5.64 2.40 15.16
CA GLU A 167 -5.02 3.12 16.27
C GLU A 167 -5.17 4.64 16.14
N HIS A 168 -5.01 5.18 14.93
CA HIS A 168 -4.89 6.61 14.72
C HIS A 168 -6.07 7.24 13.95
N PHE A 169 -6.83 6.45 13.19
CA PHE A 169 -7.83 6.96 12.24
C PHE A 169 -9.22 6.34 12.40
N LYS A 170 -9.54 5.79 13.57
CA LYS A 170 -10.86 5.18 13.89
C LYS A 170 -11.27 4.09 12.89
N GLY A 171 -10.29 3.39 12.33
CA GLY A 171 -10.47 2.33 11.34
C GLY A 171 -10.87 2.80 9.94
N LYS A 172 -10.75 4.09 9.61
CA LYS A 172 -11.25 4.68 8.37
C LYS A 172 -10.20 5.53 7.66
N ALA A 173 -9.86 5.18 6.42
CA ALA A 173 -8.91 5.94 5.61
C ALA A 173 -9.38 7.37 5.30
N SER A 174 -10.69 7.63 5.23
CA SER A 174 -11.20 8.99 5.04
C SER A 174 -10.80 9.98 6.15
N ASN A 175 -10.40 9.49 7.34
CA ASN A 175 -9.91 10.34 8.43
C ASN A 175 -8.44 10.77 8.26
N LEU A 176 -7.70 10.26 7.26
CA LEU A 176 -6.35 10.74 6.93
C LEU A 176 -6.36 12.10 6.23
N ILE A 177 -7.47 12.43 5.57
CA ILE A 177 -7.59 13.57 4.66
C ILE A 177 -8.58 14.64 5.16
N ARG A 178 -9.06 14.49 6.40
CA ARG A 178 -10.07 15.36 7.03
C ARG A 178 -9.51 16.17 8.17
#